data_AF-A0A3R9FZD6-F1
#
_entry.id   AF-A0A3R9FZD6-F1
#
_cell.length_a   1.000
_cell.length_b   1.000
_cell.length_c   1.000
_cell.angle_alpha   90.00
_cell.angle_beta   90.00
_cell.angle_gamma   90.00
#
_symmetry.space_group_name_H-M   'P 1'
#
loop_
_entity.id
_entity.type
_entity.pdbx_description
1 polymer ?
#
loop_
_entity_poly.entity_id
_entity_poly.type
_entity_poly.pdbx_seq_one_letter_code
_entity_poly.pdbx_strand_id
1 'polypeptide(L)'
;MITPLLAGSYYLIWGFLRNRSSKTNHNINKAIKSSLSADDLPKYLNQTGTVFMAVGVLIISIGQVEHWYNPHPFVLILGASLLGAICLAFLLNINKKYLGRFIPRWEE
;
A
#
# COMPACT_ATOMS: atom_id res chain seq x y z
N MET A 1 17.64 -6.93 -10.24
CA MET A 1 16.88 -8.18 -9.99
C MET A 1 16.40 -8.32 -8.55
N ILE A 2 17.26 -8.14 -7.53
CA ILE A 2 16.88 -8.34 -6.12
C ILE A 2 16.01 -7.18 -5.57
N THR A 3 16.26 -5.95 -6.00
CA THR A 3 15.59 -4.74 -5.48
C THR A 3 14.07 -4.71 -5.65
N PRO A 4 13.49 -5.01 -6.84
CA PRO A 4 12.04 -5.05 -7.02
C PRO A 4 11.39 -6.19 -6.22
N LEU A 5 12.09 -7.32 -6.11
CA LEU A 5 11.61 -8.48 -5.37
C LEU A 5 11.55 -8.20 -3.86
N LEU A 6 12.60 -7.59 -3.31
CA LEU A 6 12.64 -7.14 -1.91
C LEU A 6 11.61 -6.04 -1.62
N ALA A 7 11.50 -5.04 -2.50
CA ALA A 7 10.51 -3.96 -2.33
C ALA A 7 9.08 -4.50 -2.37
N GLY A 8 8.76 -5.34 -3.37
CA GLY A 8 7.42 -5.90 -3.51
C GLY A 8 7.06 -6.87 -2.38
N SER A 9 8.00 -7.71 -1.95
CA SER A 9 7.80 -8.59 -0.78
C SER A 9 7.62 -7.80 0.52
N TYR A 10 8.35 -6.69 0.71
CA TYR A 10 8.12 -5.78 1.84
C TYR A 10 6.68 -5.25 1.86
N TYR A 11 6.18 -4.75 0.72
CA TYR A 11 4.81 -4.25 0.60
C TYR A 11 3.75 -5.34 0.79
N LEU A 12 4.00 -6.57 0.34
CA LEU A 12 3.14 -7.72 0.59
C LEU A 12 3.07 -8.06 2.09
N ILE A 13 4.22 -8.19 2.74
CA ILE A 13 4.30 -8.49 4.18
C ILE A 13 3.60 -7.39 4.97
N TRP A 14 3.85 -6.12 4.64
CA TRP A 14 3.24 -4.98 5.32
C TRP A 14 1.72 -4.95 5.12
N GLY A 15 1.24 -5.13 3.90
CA GLY A 15 -0.19 -5.21 3.59
C GLY A 15 -0.87 -6.37 4.30
N PHE A 16 -0.22 -7.54 4.35
CA PHE A 16 -0.71 -8.71 5.08
C PHE A 16 -0.79 -8.47 6.59
N LEU A 17 0.26 -7.91 7.20
CA LEU A 17 0.27 -7.53 8.61
C LEU A 17 -0.82 -6.51 8.94
N ARG A 18 -1.12 -5.60 8.02
CA ARG A 18 -2.18 -4.60 8.17
C ARG A 18 -3.58 -5.22 8.12
N ASN A 19 -3.81 -6.14 7.18
CA ASN A 19 -5.04 -6.94 7.12
C ASN A 19 -5.21 -7.82 8.36
N ARG A 20 -4.12 -8.39 8.89
CA ARG A 20 -4.18 -9.17 10.13
C ARG A 20 -4.43 -8.30 11.35
N SER A 21 -3.84 -7.10 11.38
CA SER A 21 -4.04 -6.13 12.47
C SER A 21 -5.48 -5.63 12.57
N SER A 22 -6.23 -5.61 11.47
CA SER A 22 -7.70 -5.42 11.48
C SER A 22 -8.42 -6.41 12.40
N LYS A 23 -7.84 -7.59 12.67
CA LYS A 23 -8.43 -8.61 13.54
C LYS A 23 -7.88 -8.59 14.98
N THR A 24 -6.64 -8.14 15.17
CA THR A 24 -5.94 -8.29 16.46
C THR A 24 -5.62 -6.97 17.18
N ASN A 25 -5.92 -5.81 16.59
CA ASN A 25 -5.83 -4.49 17.23
C ASN A 25 -4.45 -4.09 17.82
N HIS A 26 -3.40 -4.89 17.63
CA HIS A 26 -2.14 -4.80 18.39
C HIS A 26 -1.05 -3.95 17.72
N ASN A 27 -1.06 -3.81 16.38
CA ASN A 27 -0.03 -3.08 15.62
C ASN A 27 -0.56 -1.85 14.87
N ILE A 28 -1.67 -1.27 15.35
CA ILE A 28 -2.28 -0.09 14.74
C ILE A 28 -1.74 1.14 15.43
N ASN A 29 -1.26 2.12 14.65
CA ASN A 29 -0.83 3.40 15.17
C ASN A 29 -1.93 4.03 16.06
N LYS A 30 -1.56 4.46 17.28
CA LYS A 30 -2.47 5.08 18.26
C LYS A 30 -3.25 6.25 17.65
N ALA A 31 -2.62 7.03 16.76
CA ALA A 31 -3.26 8.15 16.06
C ALA A 31 -4.42 7.71 15.14
N ILE A 32 -4.27 6.56 14.47
CA ILE A 32 -5.33 5.99 13.62
C ILE A 32 -6.43 5.41 14.51
N LYS A 33 -6.06 4.75 15.60
CA LYS A 33 -7.00 4.16 16.56
C LYS A 33 -7.86 5.21 17.29
N SER A 34 -7.31 6.40 17.55
CA SER A 34 -8.05 7.50 18.18
C SER A 34 -8.92 8.30 17.20
N SER A 35 -8.60 8.27 15.91
CA SER A 35 -9.29 9.07 14.88
C SER A 35 -10.42 8.32 14.18
N LEU A 36 -10.45 6.98 14.24
CA LEU A 36 -11.51 6.17 13.64
C LEU A 36 -12.41 5.52 14.70
N SER A 37 -13.69 5.35 14.35
CA SER A 37 -14.60 4.51 15.11
C SER A 37 -14.10 3.06 15.14
N ALA A 38 -14.42 2.33 16.21
CA ALA A 38 -14.03 0.92 16.35
C ALA A 38 -14.58 0.04 15.20
N ASP A 39 -15.70 0.45 14.59
CA ASP A 39 -16.37 -0.26 13.50
C ASP A 39 -15.74 0.03 12.12
N ASP A 40 -15.18 1.23 11.92
CA ASP A 40 -14.57 1.64 10.65
C ASP A 40 -13.08 1.31 10.58
N LEU A 41 -12.42 1.21 11.72
CA LEU A 41 -11.01 0.82 11.84
C LEU A 41 -10.67 -0.49 11.08
N PRO A 42 -11.41 -1.61 11.25
CA PRO A 42 -11.11 -2.83 10.50
C PRO A 42 -11.30 -2.67 8.99
N LYS A 43 -12.32 -1.93 8.56
CA LYS A 43 -12.59 -1.68 7.13
C LYS A 43 -11.46 -0.85 6.50
N TYR A 44 -11.02 0.21 7.18
CA TYR A 44 -9.91 1.05 6.76
C TYR A 44 -8.60 0.25 6.64
N LEU A 45 -8.28 -0.57 7.65
CA LEU A 45 -7.06 -1.38 7.65
C LEU A 45 -7.09 -2.43 6.54
N ASN A 46 -8.23 -3.08 6.30
CA ASN A 46 -8.38 -4.07 5.25
C ASN A 46 -8.24 -3.45 3.84
N GLN A 47 -8.83 -2.28 3.62
CA GLN A 47 -8.73 -1.57 2.34
C GLN A 47 -7.31 -1.07 2.09
N THR A 48 -6.70 -0.40 3.07
CA THR A 48 -5.33 0.08 2.91
C THR A 48 -4.32 -1.07 2.79
N GLY A 49 -4.49 -2.17 3.54
CA GLY A 49 -3.65 -3.36 3.43
C GLY A 49 -3.78 -4.04 2.06
N THR A 50 -4.99 -4.11 1.51
CA THR A 50 -5.23 -4.58 0.13
C THR A 50 -4.50 -3.73 -0.91
N VAL A 51 -4.51 -2.40 -0.78
CA VAL A 51 -3.75 -1.53 -1.69
C VAL A 51 -2.25 -1.79 -1.59
N PHE A 52 -1.70 -1.94 -0.38
CA PHE A 52 -0.28 -2.27 -0.21
C PHE A 52 0.09 -3.64 -0.80
N MET A 53 -0.76 -4.65 -0.63
CA MET A 53 -0.53 -5.96 -1.27
C MET A 53 -0.57 -5.85 -2.79
N ALA A 54 -1.53 -5.12 -3.35
CA ALA A 54 -1.62 -4.89 -4.79
C ALA A 54 -0.36 -4.20 -5.33
N VAL A 55 0.12 -3.15 -4.66
CA VAL A 55 1.41 -2.50 -4.97
C VAL A 55 2.56 -3.50 -4.94
N GLY A 56 2.62 -4.36 -3.91
CA GLY A 56 3.66 -5.38 -3.79
C GLY A 56 3.67 -6.37 -4.96
N VAL A 57 2.51 -6.88 -5.35
CA VAL A 57 2.36 -7.74 -6.54
C VAL A 57 2.82 -7.02 -7.80
N LEU A 58 2.38 -5.77 -8.00
CA LEU A 58 2.71 -4.99 -9.18
C LEU A 58 4.21 -4.73 -9.31
N ILE A 59 4.91 -4.39 -8.22
CA ILE A 59 6.36 -4.18 -8.24
C ILE A 59 7.09 -5.48 -8.61
N ILE A 60 6.66 -6.63 -8.07
CA ILE A 60 7.24 -7.93 -8.43
C ILE A 60 7.00 -8.22 -9.91
N SER A 61 5.77 -8.02 -10.41
CA SER A 61 5.42 -8.24 -11.81
C SER A 61 6.26 -7.35 -12.75
N ILE A 62 6.43 -6.06 -12.44
CA ILE A 62 7.27 -5.15 -13.22
C ILE A 62 8.73 -5.65 -13.22
N GLY A 63 9.26 -6.05 -12.06
CA GLY A 63 10.63 -6.59 -11.97
C GLY A 63 10.82 -7.89 -12.77
N GLN A 64 9.80 -8.73 -12.86
CA GLN A 64 9.82 -9.91 -13.72
C GLN A 64 9.75 -9.52 -15.20
N VAL A 65 8.88 -8.58 -15.58
CA VAL A 65 8.79 -8.10 -16.97
C VAL A 65 10.10 -7.44 -17.41
N GLU A 66 10.71 -6.62 -16.56
CA GLU A 66 12.03 -6.04 -16.79
C GLU A 66 13.08 -7.12 -17.08
N HIS A 67 13.08 -8.18 -16.28
CA HIS A 67 14.04 -9.27 -16.43
C HIS A 67 13.85 -10.09 -17.73
N TRP A 68 12.61 -10.44 -18.06
CA TRP A 68 12.30 -11.35 -19.18
C TRP A 68 12.26 -10.65 -20.54
N TYR A 69 11.75 -9.41 -20.58
CA TYR A 69 11.45 -8.73 -21.84
C TYR A 69 12.38 -7.55 -22.14
N ASN A 70 13.25 -7.18 -21.20
CA ASN A 70 14.14 -6.01 -21.28
C ASN A 70 13.49 -4.80 -21.99
N PRO A 71 12.30 -4.37 -21.53
CA PRO A 71 11.56 -3.31 -22.17
C PRO A 71 12.33 -1.99 -22.10
N HIS A 72 12.03 -1.07 -23.03
CA HIS A 72 12.69 0.23 -23.05
C HIS A 72 12.54 0.93 -21.69
N PRO A 73 13.62 1.46 -21.08
CA PRO A 73 13.59 2.00 -19.71
C PRO A 73 12.50 3.07 -19.50
N PHE A 74 12.24 3.86 -20.53
CA PHE A 74 11.17 4.86 -20.53
C PHE A 74 9.78 4.28 -20.26
N VAL A 75 9.47 3.11 -20.82
CA VAL A 75 8.18 2.42 -20.63
C VAL A 75 8.05 1.92 -19.19
N LEU A 76 9.13 1.39 -18.60
CA LEU A 76 9.15 0.99 -17.20
C LEU A 76 8.93 2.17 -16.26
N ILE A 77 9.65 3.28 -16.48
CA ILE A 77 9.53 4.48 -15.66
C ILE A 77 8.12 5.06 -15.75
N LEU A 78 7.56 5.18 -16.95
CA LEU A 78 6.19 5.65 -17.15
C LEU A 78 5.16 4.72 -16.49
N GLY A 79 5.28 3.41 -16.71
CA GLY A 79 4.37 2.44 -16.11
C GLY A 79 4.41 2.48 -14.59
N ALA A 80 5.61 2.48 -14.00
CA ALA A 80 5.80 2.54 -12.55
C ALA A 80 5.29 3.86 -11.95
N SER A 81 5.55 5.00 -12.60
CA SER A 81 5.08 6.31 -12.11
C SER A 81 3.56 6.44 -12.19
N LEU A 82 2.93 5.94 -13.27
CA LEU A 82 1.48 5.95 -13.43
C LEU A 82 0.79 5.03 -12.41
N LEU A 83 1.33 3.83 -12.20
CA LEU A 83 0.86 2.89 -11.16
C LEU A 83 1.04 3.45 -9.76
N GLY A 84 2.18 4.09 -9.48
CA GLY A 84 2.43 4.79 -8.22
C GLY A 84 1.40 5.89 -7.97
N ALA A 85 1.10 6.70 -8.99
CA ALA A 85 0.09 7.76 -8.89
C ALA A 85 -1.32 7.20 -8.63
N ILE A 86 -1.71 6.10 -9.29
CA ILE A 86 -2.99 5.43 -9.06
C ILE A 86 -3.07 4.92 -7.61
N CYS A 87 -2.03 4.23 -7.14
CA CYS A 87 -2.02 3.69 -5.78
C CYS A 87 -2.07 4.80 -4.73
N LEU A 88 -1.35 5.90 -4.96
CA LEU A 88 -1.42 7.08 -4.11
C LEU A 88 -2.83 7.68 -4.10
N ALA A 89 -3.46 7.84 -5.26
CA ALA A 89 -4.83 8.34 -5.36
C ALA A 89 -5.83 7.45 -4.60
N PHE A 90 -5.69 6.13 -4.68
CA PHE A 90 -6.52 5.20 -3.89
C PHE A 90 -6.30 5.36 -2.40
N LEU A 91 -5.05 5.44 -1.94
CA LEU A 91 -4.75 5.68 -0.52
C LEU A 91 -5.30 7.00 -0.03
N LEU A 92 -5.13 8.08 -0.81
CA LEU A 92 -5.66 9.40 -0.50
C LEU A 92 -7.19 9.40 -0.42
N ASN A 93 -7.87 8.66 -1.31
CA ASN A 93 -9.32 8.55 -1.31
C ASN A 93 -9.83 7.76 -0.09
N ILE A 94 -9.16 6.65 0.26
CA ILE A 94 -9.45 5.89 1.48
C ILE A 94 -9.23 6.76 2.71
N ASN A 95 -8.11 7.49 2.79
CA ASN A 95 -7.84 8.39 3.90
C ASN A 95 -8.90 9.50 4.01
N LYS A 96 -9.26 10.14 2.89
CA LYS A 96 -10.31 11.18 2.87
C LYS A 96 -11.65 10.62 3.38
N LYS A 97 -12.00 9.40 2.95
CA LYS A 97 -13.26 8.75 3.32
C LYS A 97 -13.35 8.45 4.82
N TYR A 98 -12.27 7.97 5.42
CA TYR A 98 -12.30 7.44 6.80
C TYR A 98 -11.73 8.40 7.87
N LEU A 99 -10.74 9.22 7.51
CA LEU A 99 -10.09 10.16 8.42
C LEU A 99 -10.55 11.61 8.18
N GLY A 100 -11.34 11.86 7.13
CA GLY A 100 -11.72 13.21 6.69
C GLY A 100 -10.54 14.05 6.19
N ARG A 101 -9.35 13.44 6.04
CA ARG A 101 -8.08 14.10 5.72
C ARG A 101 -7.27 13.25 4.75
N PHE A 102 -6.49 13.90 3.90
CA PHE A 102 -5.70 13.24 2.86
C PHE A 102 -4.44 12.55 3.39
N ILE A 103 -3.77 13.19 4.36
CA ILE A 103 -2.51 12.71 4.94
C ILE A 103 -2.82 12.12 6.32
N PRO A 104 -2.51 10.84 6.57
CA PRO A 104 -2.60 10.30 7.92
C PRO A 104 -1.56 11.01 8.79
N ARG A 105 -1.92 11.46 10.00
CA ARG A 105 -0.90 11.87 10.97
C ARG A 105 -0.13 10.63 11.41
N TRP A 106 1.12 10.57 10.98
CA TRP A 106 2.10 9.56 11.38
C TRP A 106 3.14 10.19 12.32
N GLU A 107 2.68 10.90 13.35
CA GLU A 107 3.52 11.63 14.32
C GLU A 107 2.80 11.52 15.68
N GLU A 108 3.41 11.18 16.81
CA GLU A 108 4.78 10.83 17.24
C GLU A 108 4.68 9.67 18.24
#